data_AF-A0A8T4VL29-F1
#
_entry.id   AF-A0A8T4VL29-F1
#
_cell.length_a   1.000
_cell.length_b   1.000
_cell.length_c   1.000
_cell.angle_alpha   90.00
_cell.angle_beta   90.00
_cell.angle_gamma   90.00
#
_symmetry.space_group_name_H-M   'P 1'
#
loop_
_entity.id
_entity.type
_entity.pdbx_description
1 polymer ?
#
loop_
_entity_poly.entity_id
_entity_poly.type
_entity_poly.pdbx_seq_one_letter_code
_entity_poly.pdbx_strand_id
1 'polypeptide(L)'
;MKIIWARVNVNGNSIYAQITHKEEKDKELLNKLYFEWKKLNENIKKISTRGINLPEAISENAFCLFFESVFRVVRLQKGKCSYDCVDNKTGKRIQIKASSVKSDLTSFGPKSEWDDLYFLDFSKGDGTFLIYKIEKEWIYNHKVNRQQTFEEQQKQSRRPRFSIIKEIINPRKLKPVKICKL
;
A
#
# COMPACT_ATOMS: atom_id res chain seq x y z
N MET A 1 -15.24 3.95 5.76
CA MET A 1 -15.09 5.00 4.75
C MET A 1 -16.21 4.84 3.75
N LYS A 2 -16.97 5.89 3.50
CA LYS A 2 -18.01 5.90 2.48
C LYS A 2 -17.37 5.83 1.09
N ILE A 3 -17.94 5.04 0.19
CA ILE A 3 -17.52 4.99 -1.21
C ILE A 3 -18.44 5.92 -2.00
N ILE A 4 -17.85 6.87 -2.71
CA ILE A 4 -18.58 7.83 -3.56
C ILE A 4 -17.97 7.89 -4.95
N TRP A 5 -18.78 8.23 -5.95
CA TRP A 5 -18.26 8.64 -7.24
C TRP A 5 -17.88 10.13 -7.21
N ALA A 6 -16.70 10.47 -7.72
CA ALA A 6 -16.22 11.84 -7.80
C ALA A 6 -15.36 12.07 -9.04
N ARG A 7 -15.32 13.32 -9.51
CA ARG A 7 -14.28 13.79 -10.44
C ARG A 7 -13.03 14.13 -9.65
N VAL A 8 -11.90 13.58 -10.04
CA VAL A 8 -10.62 13.78 -9.36
C VAL A 8 -9.53 14.11 -10.37
N ASN A 9 -8.54 14.89 -9.93
CA ASN A 9 -7.36 15.20 -10.74
C ASN A 9 -6.28 14.15 -10.52
N VAL A 10 -5.78 13.55 -11.60
CA VAL A 10 -4.62 12.66 -11.57
C VAL A 10 -3.63 13.12 -12.64
N ASN A 11 -2.45 13.58 -12.19
CA ASN A 11 -1.40 14.14 -13.05
C ASN A 11 -1.93 15.15 -14.09
N GLY A 12 -2.77 16.09 -13.64
CA GLY A 12 -3.37 17.12 -14.50
C GLY A 12 -4.61 16.68 -15.25
N ASN A 13 -4.95 15.39 -15.27
CA ASN A 13 -6.11 14.87 -15.99
C ASN A 13 -7.32 14.69 -15.05
N SER A 14 -8.48 15.19 -15.45
CA SER A 14 -9.73 14.94 -14.73
C SER A 14 -10.27 13.55 -15.07
N ILE A 15 -10.38 12.68 -14.07
CA ILE A 15 -10.96 11.34 -14.20
C ILE A 15 -12.19 11.18 -13.31
N TYR A 16 -13.11 10.29 -13.67
CA TYR A 16 -14.26 9.94 -12.84
C TYR A 16 -14.06 8.56 -12.20
N ALA A 17 -14.05 8.52 -10.88
CA ALA A 17 -13.67 7.35 -10.11
C ALA A 17 -14.53 7.17 -8.85
N GLN A 18 -14.66 5.93 -8.40
CA GLN A 18 -15.09 5.61 -7.04
C GLN A 18 -13.90 5.81 -6.12
N ILE A 19 -14.08 6.67 -5.11
CA ILE A 19 -13.08 7.00 -4.13
C ILE A 19 -13.61 6.74 -2.72
N THR A 20 -12.70 6.62 -1.76
CA THR A 20 -13.08 6.63 -0.36
C THR A 20 -13.17 8.06 0.17
N HIS A 21 -14.28 8.34 0.84
CA HIS A 21 -14.51 9.56 1.60
C HIS A 21 -14.42 9.23 3.09
N LYS A 22 -13.61 10.00 3.81
CA LYS A 22 -13.34 9.81 5.24
C LYS A 22 -14.51 10.34 6.05
N GLU A 23 -14.89 9.58 7.06
CA GLU A 23 -15.93 9.90 8.04
C GLU A 23 -15.35 9.74 9.45
N GLU A 24 -15.92 10.42 10.43
CA GLU A 24 -15.39 10.51 11.79
C GLU A 24 -15.16 9.13 12.44
N LYS A 25 -16.07 8.17 12.20
CA LYS A 25 -16.04 6.82 12.78
C LYS A 25 -15.14 5.82 12.06
N ASP A 26 -14.42 6.25 11.02
CA ASP A 26 -13.65 5.35 10.18
C ASP A 26 -12.41 4.81 10.87
N LYS A 27 -11.85 5.57 11.82
CA LYS A 27 -10.71 5.14 12.61
C LYS A 27 -11.10 3.95 13.49
N GLU A 28 -12.20 4.06 14.24
CA GLU A 28 -12.71 2.99 15.10
C GLU A 28 -13.06 1.75 14.27
N LEU A 29 -13.68 1.94 13.11
CA LEU A 29 -14.01 0.85 12.20
C LEU A 29 -12.75 0.14 11.69
N LEU A 30 -11.76 0.88 11.20
CA LEU A 30 -10.51 0.29 10.70
C LEU A 30 -9.73 -0.41 11.80
N ASN A 31 -9.70 0.15 13.00
CA ASN A 31 -9.10 -0.48 14.17
C ASN A 31 -9.78 -1.82 14.50
N LYS A 32 -11.12 -1.84 14.54
CA LYS A 32 -11.91 -3.06 14.75
C LYS A 32 -11.60 -4.11 13.67
N LEU A 33 -11.68 -3.74 12.39
CA LEU A 33 -11.42 -4.64 11.27
C LEU A 33 -10.00 -5.20 11.28
N TYR A 34 -9.01 -4.41 11.67
CA TYR A 34 -7.63 -4.86 11.82
C TYR A 34 -7.50 -5.96 12.87
N PHE A 35 -8.08 -5.78 14.05
CA PHE A 35 -8.03 -6.80 15.11
C PHE A 35 -8.86 -8.05 14.79
N GLU A 36 -10.00 -7.90 14.11
CA GLU A 36 -10.79 -9.04 13.62
C GLU A 36 -10.01 -9.85 12.58
N TRP A 37 -9.39 -9.20 11.60
CA TRP A 37 -8.52 -9.85 10.63
C TRP A 37 -7.33 -10.55 11.33
N LYS A 38 -6.70 -9.89 12.31
CA LYS A 38 -5.57 -10.48 13.03
C LYS A 38 -5.98 -11.76 13.75
N LYS A 39 -7.11 -11.73 14.46
CA LYS A 39 -7.67 -12.91 15.16
C LYS A 39 -7.99 -14.03 14.17
N LEU A 40 -8.60 -13.71 13.03
CA LEU A 40 -8.86 -14.68 11.97
C LEU A 40 -7.56 -15.31 11.45
N ASN A 41 -6.56 -14.48 11.15
CA ASN A 41 -5.26 -14.93 10.66
C ASN A 41 -4.55 -15.86 11.67
N GLU A 42 -4.59 -15.54 12.96
CA GLU A 42 -4.08 -16.41 14.03
C GLU A 42 -4.79 -17.75 14.09
N ASN A 43 -6.12 -17.77 13.94
CA ASN A 43 -6.88 -19.02 13.92
C ASN A 43 -6.59 -19.87 12.67
N ILE A 44 -6.46 -19.24 11.50
CA ILE A 44 -6.09 -19.95 10.26
C ILE A 44 -4.70 -20.58 10.38
N LYS A 45 -3.75 -19.89 11.00
CA LYS A 45 -2.40 -20.42 11.22
C LYS A 45 -2.34 -21.66 12.13
N LYS A 46 -3.41 -21.95 12.89
CA LYS A 46 -3.52 -23.20 13.68
C LYS A 46 -3.78 -24.43 12.80
N ILE A 47 -4.32 -24.22 11.61
CA ILE A 47 -4.72 -25.29 10.67
C ILE A 47 -4.04 -25.17 9.30
N SER A 48 -3.14 -24.20 9.13
CA SER A 48 -2.45 -23.91 7.88
C SER A 48 -1.05 -23.38 8.17
N THR A 49 -0.07 -23.77 7.35
CA THR A 49 1.29 -23.20 7.39
C THR A 49 1.34 -21.77 6.88
N ARG A 50 0.31 -21.33 6.14
CA ARG A 50 0.17 -19.98 5.60
C ARG A 50 -0.91 -19.20 6.33
N GLY A 51 -0.60 -17.95 6.64
CA GLY A 51 -1.59 -16.97 7.11
C GLY A 51 -2.30 -16.24 5.97
N ILE A 52 -3.24 -15.39 6.35
CA ILE A 52 -3.91 -14.43 5.45
C ILE A 52 -3.08 -13.15 5.42
N ASN A 53 -2.89 -12.58 4.22
CA ASN A 53 -2.25 -11.27 4.06
C ASN A 53 -3.10 -10.17 4.69
N LEU A 54 -2.44 -9.08 5.11
CA LEU A 54 -3.15 -7.85 5.52
C LEU A 54 -4.01 -7.36 4.35
N PRO A 55 -5.34 -7.19 4.53
CA PRO A 55 -6.20 -6.71 3.47
C PRO A 55 -5.81 -5.30 3.04
N GLU A 56 -5.70 -5.09 1.73
CA GLU A 56 -5.44 -3.80 1.10
C GLU A 56 -6.44 -2.73 1.54
N ALA A 57 -7.72 -3.11 1.69
CA ALA A 57 -8.77 -2.24 2.20
C ALA A 57 -8.52 -1.73 3.63
N ILE A 58 -7.71 -2.43 4.45
CA ILE A 58 -7.30 -1.94 5.76
C ILE A 58 -6.09 -1.02 5.60
N SER A 59 -5.03 -1.47 4.93
CA SER A 59 -3.77 -0.71 4.84
C SER A 59 -3.89 0.60 4.05
N GLU A 60 -4.60 0.60 2.93
CA GLU A 60 -4.73 1.78 2.07
C GLU A 60 -5.64 2.83 2.72
N ASN A 61 -6.73 2.41 3.35
CA ASN A 61 -7.60 3.31 4.08
C ASN A 61 -6.95 3.81 5.37
N ALA A 62 -6.16 2.97 6.06
CA ALA A 62 -5.31 3.41 7.17
C ALA A 62 -4.36 4.52 6.73
N PHE A 63 -3.69 4.38 5.58
CA PHE A 63 -2.88 5.47 5.02
C PHE A 63 -3.70 6.75 4.82
N CYS A 64 -4.87 6.64 4.18
CA CYS A 64 -5.73 7.79 3.93
C CYS A 64 -6.15 8.53 5.21
N LEU A 65 -6.41 7.83 6.33
CA LEU A 65 -6.74 8.49 7.61
C LEU A 65 -5.67 9.49 8.08
N PHE A 66 -4.39 9.19 7.83
CA PHE A 66 -3.28 9.99 8.35
C PHE A 66 -2.65 10.93 7.32
N PHE A 67 -3.14 10.92 6.07
CA PHE A 67 -2.78 11.85 5.01
C PHE A 67 -4.04 12.53 4.49
N GLU A 68 -4.37 13.70 5.05
CA GLU A 68 -5.67 14.37 4.87
C GLU A 68 -6.06 14.59 3.40
N SER A 69 -5.11 15.00 2.55
CA SER A 69 -5.38 15.24 1.13
C SER A 69 -5.47 13.96 0.28
N VAL A 70 -5.13 12.80 0.84
CA VAL A 70 -5.11 11.54 0.11
C VAL A 70 -6.42 10.80 0.27
N PHE A 71 -6.93 10.26 -0.84
CA PHE A 71 -8.04 9.31 -0.87
C PHE A 71 -7.64 8.04 -1.63
N ARG A 72 -8.31 6.93 -1.31
CA ARG A 72 -8.14 5.67 -2.01
C ARG A 72 -8.97 5.67 -3.28
N VAL A 73 -8.42 5.14 -4.37
CA VAL A 73 -9.17 4.88 -5.60
C VAL A 73 -9.66 3.43 -5.59
N VAL A 74 -10.97 3.26 -5.47
CA VAL A 74 -11.61 1.93 -5.45
C VAL A 74 -11.76 1.38 -6.86
N ARG A 75 -12.21 2.23 -7.79
CA ARG A 75 -12.50 1.84 -9.17
C ARG A 75 -12.56 3.05 -10.09
N LEU A 76 -12.09 2.90 -11.33
CA LEU A 76 -12.30 3.90 -12.38
C LEU A 76 -13.61 3.62 -13.15
N GLN A 77 -14.27 4.67 -13.64
CA GLN A 77 -15.41 4.50 -14.54
C GLN A 77 -15.00 3.81 -15.85
N LYS A 78 -13.82 4.17 -16.37
CA LYS A 78 -13.21 3.60 -17.57
C LYS A 78 -11.73 3.30 -17.33
N GLY A 79 -11.24 2.20 -17.89
CA GLY A 79 -9.84 1.78 -17.79
C GLY A 79 -9.52 0.96 -16.54
N LYS A 80 -8.22 0.78 -16.27
CA LYS A 80 -7.68 0.07 -15.11
C LYS A 80 -6.84 1.02 -14.27
N CYS A 81 -6.96 0.94 -12.95
CA CYS A 81 -6.13 1.67 -12.01
C CYS A 81 -4.91 0.81 -11.65
N SER A 82 -3.71 1.38 -11.72
CA SER A 82 -2.45 0.72 -11.37
C SER A 82 -1.84 1.21 -10.05
N TYR A 83 -2.49 2.19 -9.43
CA TYR A 83 -2.12 2.87 -8.18
C TYR A 83 -3.29 2.77 -7.20
N ASP A 84 -3.01 2.93 -5.90
CA ASP A 84 -3.97 2.64 -4.85
C ASP A 84 -4.66 3.91 -4.34
N CYS A 85 -3.92 5.02 -4.33
CA CYS A 85 -4.35 6.30 -3.78
C CYS A 85 -3.96 7.46 -4.70
N VAL A 86 -4.61 8.61 -4.50
CA VAL A 86 -4.28 9.88 -5.16
C VAL A 86 -4.23 10.97 -4.11
N ASP A 87 -3.21 11.83 -4.18
CA ASP A 87 -3.18 13.06 -3.40
C ASP A 87 -3.99 14.14 -4.12
N ASN A 88 -5.12 14.55 -3.54
CA ASN A 88 -6.01 15.56 -4.11
C ASN A 88 -5.35 16.93 -4.30
N LYS A 89 -4.29 17.24 -3.53
CA LYS A 89 -3.60 18.53 -3.63
C LYS A 89 -2.65 18.57 -4.83
N THR A 90 -1.97 17.47 -5.11
CA THR A 90 -0.89 17.41 -6.12
C THR A 90 -1.28 16.64 -7.39
N GLY A 91 -2.36 15.86 -7.33
CA GLY A 91 -2.76 14.93 -8.39
C GLY A 91 -1.86 13.70 -8.52
N LYS A 92 -0.86 13.52 -7.65
CA LYS A 92 0.09 12.42 -7.74
C LYS A 92 -0.56 11.07 -7.45
N ARG A 93 -0.17 10.06 -8.23
CA ARG A 93 -0.52 8.65 -8.03
C ARG A 93 0.35 8.06 -6.94
N ILE A 94 -0.29 7.43 -5.95
CA ILE A 94 0.39 6.82 -4.81
C ILE A 94 0.17 5.30 -4.87
N GLN A 95 1.28 4.55 -4.83
CA GLN A 95 1.25 3.12 -4.54
C GLN A 95 1.53 2.91 -3.05
N ILE A 96 0.74 2.06 -2.42
CA ILE A 96 0.89 1.58 -1.06
C ILE A 96 1.30 0.11 -1.12
N LYS A 97 2.29 -0.25 -0.32
CA LYS A 97 2.62 -1.63 0.01
C LYS A 97 2.60 -1.76 1.52
N ALA A 98 2.16 -2.91 2.04
CA ALA A 98 2.04 -3.10 3.47
C ALA A 98 2.41 -4.52 3.86
N SER A 99 2.95 -4.67 5.07
CA SER A 99 3.24 -5.95 5.68
C SER A 99 2.87 -5.93 7.15
N SER A 100 2.37 -7.04 7.65
CA SER A 100 2.14 -7.28 9.09
C SER A 100 3.20 -8.19 9.72
N VAL A 101 4.28 -8.47 8.98
CA VAL A 101 5.40 -9.33 9.40
C VAL A 101 6.73 -8.69 8.99
N LYS A 102 7.79 -9.00 9.73
CA LYS A 102 9.14 -8.46 9.49
C LYS A 102 9.81 -8.98 8.21
N SER A 103 9.33 -10.11 7.69
CA SER A 103 9.84 -10.75 6.46
C SER A 103 8.81 -10.62 5.34
N ASP A 104 8.65 -9.41 4.80
CA ASP A 104 7.71 -9.17 3.71
C ASP A 104 8.15 -9.87 2.42
N LEU A 105 7.18 -10.18 1.57
CA LEU A 105 7.40 -10.55 0.17
C LEU A 105 6.52 -9.65 -0.69
N THR A 106 6.99 -8.43 -0.90
CA THR A 106 6.22 -7.42 -1.61
C THR A 106 6.17 -7.75 -3.10
N SER A 107 4.97 -7.78 -3.68
CA SER A 107 4.76 -8.02 -5.11
C SER A 107 4.23 -6.76 -5.80
N PHE A 108 4.78 -6.52 -7.00
CA PHE A 108 4.32 -5.45 -7.88
C PHE A 108 3.69 -6.02 -9.15
N GLY A 109 2.68 -5.33 -9.66
CA GLY A 109 2.09 -5.67 -10.94
C GLY A 109 3.04 -5.37 -12.10
N PRO A 110 2.94 -6.10 -13.23
CA PRO A 110 3.78 -5.85 -14.40
C PRO A 110 3.56 -4.46 -15.01
N LYS A 111 2.38 -3.87 -14.78
CA LYS A 111 1.97 -2.54 -15.26
C LYS A 111 1.73 -1.55 -14.13
N SER A 112 2.25 -1.84 -12.93
CA SER A 112 2.12 -0.92 -11.80
C SER A 112 2.93 0.35 -12.09
N GLU A 113 2.27 1.49 -11.97
CA GLU A 113 2.85 2.82 -12.17
C GLU A 113 2.43 3.71 -11.01
N TRP A 114 3.38 4.48 -10.51
CA TRP A 114 3.18 5.42 -9.41
C TRP A 114 4.16 6.59 -9.51
N ASP A 115 3.80 7.67 -8.83
CA ASP A 115 4.63 8.86 -8.66
C ASP A 115 5.31 8.83 -7.28
N ASP A 116 4.56 8.44 -6.23
CA ASP A 116 5.10 8.17 -4.90
C ASP A 116 4.79 6.73 -4.44
N LEU A 117 5.71 6.10 -3.70
CA LEU A 117 5.53 4.78 -3.08
C LEU A 117 5.67 4.91 -1.56
N TYR A 118 4.69 4.38 -0.83
CA TYR A 118 4.77 4.25 0.63
C TYR A 118 4.70 2.79 1.05
N PHE A 119 5.52 2.43 2.04
CA PHE A 119 5.49 1.13 2.69
C PHE A 119 4.98 1.28 4.13
N LEU A 120 3.97 0.47 4.49
CA LEU A 120 3.36 0.45 5.83
C LEU A 120 3.78 -0.82 6.57
N ASP A 121 4.48 -0.66 7.69
CA ASP A 121 4.91 -1.75 8.55
C ASP A 121 3.98 -1.86 9.77
N PHE A 122 3.10 -2.87 9.74
CA PHE A 122 2.20 -3.28 10.83
C PHE A 122 2.79 -4.39 11.73
N SER A 123 4.08 -4.71 11.59
CA SER A 123 4.70 -5.86 12.27
C SER A 123 4.68 -5.80 13.79
N LYS A 124 4.43 -4.62 14.40
CA LYS A 124 4.21 -4.48 15.85
C LYS A 124 2.94 -5.19 16.32
N GLY A 125 1.92 -5.30 15.46
CA GLY A 125 0.74 -6.12 15.73
C GLY A 125 -0.30 -5.51 16.69
N ASP A 126 -0.08 -4.32 17.23
CA ASP A 126 -0.95 -3.66 18.24
C ASP A 126 -1.80 -2.50 17.66
N GLY A 127 -1.95 -2.47 16.32
CA GLY A 127 -2.61 -1.39 15.59
C GLY A 127 -1.69 -0.20 15.29
N THR A 128 -0.49 -0.17 15.86
CA THR A 128 0.56 0.78 15.45
C THR A 128 1.16 0.35 14.12
N PHE A 129 1.42 1.31 13.24
CA PHE A 129 2.15 1.08 12.00
C PHE A 129 3.07 2.24 11.67
N LEU A 130 4.19 1.88 11.06
CA LEU A 130 5.22 2.82 10.59
C LEU A 130 5.02 3.06 9.09
N ILE A 131 5.15 4.31 8.66
CA ILE A 131 4.99 4.70 7.27
C ILE A 131 6.35 5.14 6.75
N TYR A 132 6.84 4.47 5.71
CA TYR A 132 8.09 4.80 5.03
C TYR A 132 7.79 5.33 3.64
N LYS A 133 8.40 6.45 3.27
CA LYS A 133 8.48 6.86 1.86
C LYS A 133 9.63 6.12 1.21
N ILE A 134 9.39 5.51 0.05
CA ILE A 134 10.39 4.74 -0.68
C ILE A 134 10.68 5.45 -2.00
N GLU A 135 11.94 5.80 -2.22
CA GLU A 135 12.35 6.44 -3.47
C GLU A 135 12.15 5.50 -4.65
N LYS A 136 11.62 6.05 -5.75
CA LYS A 136 11.22 5.29 -6.92
C LYS A 136 12.40 4.53 -7.52
N GLU A 137 13.54 5.20 -7.61
CA GLU A 137 14.79 4.69 -8.19
C GLU A 137 15.33 3.50 -7.40
N TRP A 138 15.07 3.44 -6.09
CA TRP A 138 15.46 2.29 -5.28
C TRP A 138 14.66 1.04 -5.60
N ILE A 139 13.48 1.16 -6.22
CA ILE A 139 12.66 0.03 -6.66
C ILE A 139 13.04 -0.35 -8.09
N TYR A 140 12.99 0.61 -9.03
CA TYR A 140 13.19 0.30 -10.45
C TYR A 140 14.59 -0.27 -10.75
N ASN A 141 15.63 0.23 -10.06
CA ASN A 141 17.00 -0.24 -10.24
C ASN A 141 17.35 -1.46 -9.37
N HIS A 142 16.45 -1.91 -8.50
CA HIS A 142 16.73 -3.01 -7.60
C HIS A 142 16.84 -4.35 -8.34
N LYS A 143 17.90 -5.11 -8.07
CA LYS A 143 18.07 -6.48 -8.56
C LYS A 143 17.18 -7.44 -7.77
N VAL A 144 16.12 -7.92 -8.42
CA VAL A 144 15.18 -8.90 -7.85
C VAL A 144 15.79 -10.30 -7.84
N ASN A 145 16.75 -10.57 -8.73
CA ASN A 145 17.58 -11.75 -8.71
C ASN A 145 18.97 -11.43 -9.31
N ARG A 146 19.85 -12.43 -9.39
CA ARG A 146 21.22 -12.26 -9.89
C ARG A 146 21.29 -11.63 -11.30
N GLN A 147 20.32 -11.97 -12.15
CA GLN A 147 20.30 -11.64 -13.57
C GLN A 147 19.47 -10.40 -13.89
N GLN A 148 18.42 -10.10 -13.11
CA GLN A 148 17.39 -9.15 -13.52
C GLN A 148 17.05 -8.11 -12.45
N THR A 149 16.90 -6.87 -12.90
CA THR A 149 16.28 -5.78 -12.13
C THR A 149 14.76 -5.90 -12.09
N PHE A 150 14.15 -5.09 -11.23
CA PHE A 150 12.72 -4.88 -11.16
C PHE A 150 12.13 -4.48 -12.52
N GLU A 151 12.72 -3.46 -13.16
CA GLU A 151 12.24 -2.93 -14.43
C GLU A 151 12.35 -3.98 -15.56
N GLU A 152 13.44 -4.76 -15.59
CA GLU A 152 13.62 -5.84 -16.56
C GLU A 152 12.56 -6.94 -16.40
N GLN A 153 12.20 -7.29 -15.16
CA GLN A 153 11.10 -8.22 -14.92
C GLN A 153 9.74 -7.64 -15.35
N GLN A 154 9.48 -6.35 -15.12
CA GLN A 154 8.24 -5.71 -15.60
C GLN A 154 8.16 -5.70 -17.13
N LYS A 155 9.26 -5.41 -17.84
CA LYS A 155 9.33 -5.46 -19.31
C LYS A 155 8.99 -6.85 -19.88
N GLN A 156 9.25 -7.91 -19.11
CA GLN A 156 8.85 -9.29 -19.44
C GLN A 156 7.42 -9.63 -19.00
N SER A 157 6.61 -8.65 -18.62
CA SER A 157 5.26 -8.84 -18.08
C SER A 157 5.21 -9.72 -16.82
N ARG A 158 6.32 -9.86 -16.10
CA ARG A 158 6.40 -10.62 -14.84
C ARG A 158 6.04 -9.72 -13.66
N ARG A 159 5.76 -10.34 -12.52
CA ARG A 159 5.54 -9.66 -11.24
C ARG A 159 6.83 -9.71 -10.42
N PRO A 160 7.58 -8.60 -10.30
CA PRO A 160 8.73 -8.54 -9.42
C PRO A 160 8.30 -8.75 -7.96
N ARG A 161 9.09 -9.52 -7.23
CA ARG A 161 8.87 -9.83 -5.81
C ARG A 161 10.17 -9.81 -5.04
N PHE A 162 10.24 -8.99 -3.99
CA PHE A 162 11.39 -8.87 -3.10
C PHE A 162 10.95 -8.26 -1.76
N SER A 163 11.82 -8.28 -0.75
CA SER A 163 11.50 -7.72 0.57
C SER A 163 11.89 -6.25 0.65
N ILE A 164 10.91 -5.35 0.74
CA ILE A 164 11.21 -3.91 0.93
C ILE A 164 11.86 -3.69 2.30
N ILE A 165 11.44 -4.43 3.33
CA ILE A 165 12.00 -4.29 4.68
C ILE A 165 13.49 -4.67 4.66
N LYS A 166 13.82 -5.87 4.17
CA LYS A 166 15.19 -6.40 4.22
C LYS A 166 16.12 -5.73 3.21
N GLU A 167 15.62 -5.35 2.05
CA GLU A 167 16.49 -4.97 0.92
C GLU A 167 16.53 -3.45 0.70
N ILE A 168 15.54 -2.71 1.21
CA ILE A 168 15.47 -1.26 1.06
C ILE A 168 15.57 -0.55 2.42
N ILE A 169 14.65 -0.83 3.35
CA ILE A 169 14.53 -0.09 4.62
C ILE A 169 15.73 -0.34 5.54
N ASN A 170 16.02 -1.60 5.86
CA ASN A 170 17.08 -1.96 6.81
C ASN A 170 18.48 -1.54 6.35
N PRO A 171 18.92 -1.82 5.10
CA PRO A 171 20.27 -1.47 4.66
C PRO A 171 20.51 0.05 4.63
N ARG A 172 19.46 0.82 4.35
CA ARG A 172 19.51 2.29 4.30
C ARG A 172 19.20 2.95 5.64
N LYS A 173 18.86 2.16 6.68
CA LYS A 173 18.43 2.66 8.01
C LYS A 173 17.35 3.74 7.89
N LEU A 174 16.39 3.53 6.98
CA LEU A 174 15.34 4.52 6.73
C LEU A 174 14.53 4.75 8.00
N LYS A 175 14.25 6.01 8.28
CA LYS A 175 13.33 6.41 9.33
C LYS A 175 11.92 6.50 8.76
N PRO A 176 10.89 6.12 9.52
CA PRO A 176 9.53 6.34 9.09
C PRO A 176 9.25 7.84 8.98
N VAL A 177 8.52 8.23 7.94
CA VAL A 177 8.02 9.61 7.78
C VAL A 177 6.87 9.90 8.74
N LYS A 178 6.19 8.84 9.23
CA LYS A 178 5.12 8.95 10.21
C LYS A 178 4.98 7.65 11.01
N ILE A 179 4.61 7.78 12.27
CA ILE A 179 4.21 6.68 13.16
C ILE A 179 2.73 6.90 13.49
N CYS A 180 1.89 5.93 13.18
CA CYS A 180 0.45 6.02 13.32
C CYS A 180 -0.09 4.89 14.18
N LYS A 181 -1.28 5.08 14.75
CA LYS A 181 -2.01 4.05 15.48
C LYS A 181 -3.49 4.11 15.12
N LEU A 182 -4.02 2.98 14.66
CA LEU A 182 -5.45 2.78 14.44
C LEU A 182 -6.24 2.94 15.75
#